data_AF-A0A355DEJ4-F1
#
_entry.id   AF-A0A355DEJ4-F1
#
_cell.length_a   1.000
_cell.length_b   1.000
_cell.length_c   1.000
_cell.angle_alpha   90.00
_cell.angle_beta   90.00
_cell.angle_gamma   90.00
#
_symmetry.space_group_name_H-M   'P 1'
#
loop_
_entity.id
_entity.type
_entity.pdbx_description
1 polymer ?
#
loop_
_entity_poly.entity_id
_entity_poly.type
_entity_poly.pdbx_seq_one_letter_code
_entity_poly.pdbx_strand_id
1 'polypeptide(L)'
;MLVVGLCGGIGAGKSTVAGLLADLGAVVVDVDDIGRRVLTDDAVRDAVVAEFGDGILGADGAIDRASLAAEVFGDTDRLPDLEAISHPCINRELDRLLTTIADSA
;
A
#
# COMPACT_ATOMS: atom_id res chain seq x y z
N MET A 1 22.43 -0.63 6.76
CA MET A 1 21.41 0.42 6.55
C MET A 1 20.51 0.50 7.78
N LEU A 2 20.14 1.70 8.23
CA LEU A 2 19.15 1.90 9.28
C LEU A 2 17.78 2.17 8.63
N VAL A 3 16.75 1.42 9.02
CA VAL A 3 15.37 1.62 8.54
C VAL A 3 14.55 2.21 9.68
N VAL A 4 13.87 3.33 9.41
CA VAL A 4 13.04 4.05 10.39
C VAL A 4 11.62 4.13 9.86
N GLY A 5 10.66 3.60 10.63
CA GLY A 5 9.23 3.71 10.31
C GLY A 5 8.65 5.05 10.78
N LEU A 6 8.15 5.86 9.85
CA LEU A 6 7.46 7.12 10.15
C LEU A 6 5.95 6.90 10.17
N CYS A 7 5.40 6.71 11.37
CA CYS A 7 3.97 6.47 11.58
C CYS A 7 3.25 7.71 12.16
N GLY A 8 1.93 7.76 11.99
CA GLY A 8 1.09 8.86 12.49
C GLY A 8 -0.30 8.86 11.85
N GLY A 9 -1.28 9.49 12.53
CA GLY A 9 -2.66 9.57 12.05
C GLY A 9 -2.84 10.39 10.76
N ILE A 10 -4.06 10.41 10.25
CA ILE A 10 -4.45 11.28 9.13
C ILE A 10 -4.25 12.75 9.55
N GLY A 11 -3.62 13.56 8.68
CA GLY A 11 -3.35 14.97 8.97
C GLY A 11 -2.20 15.25 9.94
N ALA A 12 -1.49 14.22 10.43
CA ALA A 12 -0.39 14.40 11.40
C ALA A 12 0.91 15.00 10.82
N GLY A 13 0.92 15.40 9.54
CA GLY A 13 2.10 16.01 8.91
C GLY A 13 3.23 15.03 8.54
N LYS A 14 2.95 13.71 8.45
CA LYS A 14 3.94 12.69 8.07
C LYS A 14 4.69 13.03 6.78
N SER A 15 3.97 13.45 5.73
CA SER A 15 4.59 13.82 4.45
C SER A 15 5.54 15.01 4.57
N THR A 16 5.24 15.96 5.47
CA THR A 16 6.14 17.09 5.77
C THR A 16 7.42 16.60 6.43
N VAL A 17 7.31 15.75 7.47
CA VAL A 17 8.48 15.19 8.16
C VAL A 17 9.30 14.30 7.22
N ALA A 18 8.65 13.49 6.39
CA ALA A 18 9.31 12.68 5.39
C ALA A 18 10.11 13.54 4.40
N GLY A 19 9.55 14.65 3.91
CA GLY A 19 10.25 15.60 3.06
C GLY A 19 11.48 16.21 3.74
N LEU A 20 11.35 16.63 5.01
CA LEU A 20 12.48 17.16 5.78
C LEU A 20 13.59 16.12 5.97
N LEU A 21 13.25 14.84 6.17
CA LEU A 21 14.23 13.76 6.24
C LEU A 21 14.91 13.53 4.89
N ALA A 22 14.16 13.62 3.79
CA ALA A 22 14.70 13.51 2.44
C ALA A 22 15.71 14.62 2.12
N ASP A 23 15.40 15.86 2.51
CA ASP A 23 16.31 17.01 2.36
C ASP A 23 17.62 16.82 3.13
N LEU A 24 17.60 16.04 4.21
CA LEU A 24 18.77 15.64 5.00
C LEU A 24 19.49 14.40 4.45
N GLY A 25 19.06 13.86 3.31
CA GLY A 25 19.69 12.73 2.60
C GLY A 25 19.07 11.37 2.89
N ALA A 26 17.93 11.30 3.60
CA ALA A 26 17.23 10.03 3.76
C ALA A 26 16.53 9.62 2.46
N VAL A 27 16.56 8.32 2.15
CA VAL A 27 15.69 7.77 1.11
C VAL A 27 14.32 7.51 1.71
N VAL A 28 13.29 8.15 1.16
CA VAL A 28 11.90 7.99 1.61
C VAL A 28 11.21 6.93 0.78
N VAL A 29 10.63 5.94 1.47
CA VAL A 29 9.78 4.92 0.86
C VAL A 29 8.35 5.12 1.37
N ASP A 30 7.42 5.41 0.46
CA ASP A 30 5.99 5.59 0.77
C ASP A 30 5.26 4.24 0.66
N VAL A 31 4.87 3.68 1.82
CA VAL A 31 4.15 2.40 1.90
C VAL A 31 2.71 2.52 1.39
N ASP A 32 2.08 3.70 1.52
CA ASP A 32 0.73 3.93 0.99
C ASP A 32 0.75 3.94 -0.54
N ASP A 33 1.85 4.41 -1.14
CA ASP A 33 2.06 4.33 -2.59
C ASP A 33 2.32 2.90 -3.07
N ILE A 34 3.10 2.11 -2.32
CA ILE A 34 3.29 0.69 -2.61
C ILE A 34 1.96 -0.05 -2.57
N GLY A 35 1.15 0.13 -1.50
CA GLY A 35 -0.16 -0.49 -1.40
C GLY A 35 -1.08 -0.16 -2.57
N ARG A 36 -1.04 1.09 -3.06
CA ARG A 36 -1.77 1.51 -4.27
C ARG A 36 -1.33 0.77 -5.52
N ARG A 37 -0.02 0.61 -5.73
CA ARG A 37 0.53 -0.08 -6.90
C ARG A 37 0.31 -1.58 -6.85
N VAL A 38 0.39 -2.18 -5.67
CA VAL A 38 0.17 -3.62 -5.48
C VAL A 38 -1.22 -4.05 -5.95
N LEU A 39 -2.25 -3.21 -5.76
CA LEU A 39 -3.61 -3.49 -6.25
C LEU A 39 -3.75 -3.43 -7.79
N THR A 40 -2.74 -2.93 -8.51
CA THR A 40 -2.74 -2.92 -9.98
C THR A 40 -2.12 -4.19 -10.58
N ASP A 41 -1.49 -5.03 -9.76
CA ASP A 41 -1.02 -6.35 -10.18
C ASP A 41 -2.22 -7.26 -10.45
N ASP A 42 -2.26 -7.91 -11.61
CA ASP A 42 -3.39 -8.74 -12.03
C ASP A 42 -3.69 -9.86 -11.02
N ALA A 43 -2.68 -10.51 -10.44
CA ALA A 43 -2.90 -11.60 -9.51
C ALA A 43 -3.47 -11.10 -8.17
N VAL A 44 -3.03 -9.94 -7.71
CA VAL A 44 -3.59 -9.30 -6.51
C VAL A 44 -5.01 -8.83 -6.80
N ARG A 45 -5.24 -8.16 -7.93
CA ARG A 45 -6.57 -7.72 -8.35
C ARG A 45 -7.54 -8.89 -8.37
N ASP A 46 -7.17 -9.97 -9.03
CA ASP A 46 -8.04 -11.14 -9.19
C ASP A 46 -8.33 -11.82 -7.84
N ALA A 47 -7.36 -11.85 -6.92
CA ALA A 47 -7.58 -12.34 -5.56
C ALA A 47 -8.54 -11.45 -4.76
N VAL A 48 -8.40 -10.12 -4.88
CA VAL A 48 -9.33 -9.18 -4.23
C VAL A 48 -10.72 -9.30 -4.86
N VAL A 49 -10.84 -9.44 -6.18
CA VAL A 49 -12.15 -9.65 -6.84
C VAL A 49 -12.78 -10.98 -6.42
N ALA A 50 -11.99 -12.04 -6.24
CA ALA A 50 -12.50 -13.32 -5.77
C ALA A 50 -13.10 -13.25 -4.35
N GLU A 51 -12.53 -12.41 -3.48
CA GLU A 51 -12.98 -12.23 -2.09
C GLU A 51 -14.11 -11.20 -1.97
N PHE A 52 -14.03 -10.09 -2.71
CA PHE A 52 -14.95 -8.95 -2.57
C PHE A 52 -16.02 -8.88 -3.65
N GLY A 53 -15.93 -9.72 -4.68
CA GLY A 53 -16.84 -9.77 -5.83
C GLY A 53 -16.57 -8.69 -6.87
N ASP A 54 -17.24 -8.79 -8.02
CA ASP A 54 -17.03 -7.87 -9.16
C ASP A 54 -17.51 -6.43 -8.89
N GLY A 55 -18.25 -6.20 -7.80
CA GLY A 55 -18.80 -4.88 -7.45
C GLY A 55 -17.74 -3.82 -7.13
N ILE A 56 -16.50 -4.23 -6.88
CA ILE A 56 -15.37 -3.32 -6.63
C ILE A 56 -14.62 -2.93 -7.91
N LEU A 57 -15.02 -3.45 -9.08
CA LEU A 57 -14.37 -3.14 -10.35
C LEU A 57 -15.00 -1.91 -11.02
N GLY A 58 -14.14 -1.05 -11.54
CA GLY A 58 -14.51 0.03 -12.44
C GLY A 58 -14.87 -0.48 -13.84
N ALA A 59 -15.37 0.42 -14.68
CA ALA A 59 -15.75 0.11 -16.07
C ALA A 59 -14.57 -0.34 -16.95
N ASP A 60 -13.34 -0.04 -16.53
CA ASP A 60 -12.08 -0.44 -17.17
C ASP A 60 -11.54 -1.79 -16.65
N GLY A 61 -12.24 -2.43 -15.69
CA GLY A 61 -11.80 -3.66 -15.05
C GLY A 61 -10.69 -3.47 -14.02
N ALA A 62 -10.33 -2.23 -13.66
CA ALA A 62 -9.46 -1.95 -12.53
C ALA A 62 -10.25 -1.89 -11.22
N ILE A 63 -9.58 -2.03 -10.07
CA ILE A 63 -10.24 -1.82 -8.78
C ILE A 63 -10.65 -0.35 -8.63
N ASP A 64 -11.95 -0.10 -8.46
CA ASP A 64 -12.45 1.16 -7.95
C ASP A 64 -12.20 1.22 -6.44
N ARG A 65 -11.22 2.04 -6.07
CA ARG A 65 -10.80 2.23 -4.69
C ARG A 65 -11.90 2.80 -3.80
N ALA A 66 -12.81 3.60 -4.35
CA ALA A 66 -13.93 4.14 -3.57
C ALA A 66 -14.90 3.03 -3.19
N SER A 67 -15.23 2.16 -4.15
CA SER A 67 -16.08 0.98 -3.92
C SER A 67 -15.42 -0.04 -2.99
N LEU A 68 -14.14 -0.38 -3.20
CA LEU A 68 -13.41 -1.25 -2.29
C LEU A 68 -13.36 -0.66 -0.87
N ALA A 69 -13.04 0.63 -0.73
CA ALA A 69 -13.01 1.30 0.58
C ALA A 69 -14.38 1.28 1.27
N ALA A 70 -15.47 1.51 0.55
CA ALA A 70 -16.81 1.42 1.11
C ALA A 70 -17.10 0.01 1.65
N GLU A 71 -16.62 -1.02 0.94
CA GLU A 71 -16.79 -2.42 1.32
C GLU A 71 -15.95 -2.81 2.55
N VAL A 72 -14.66 -2.45 2.59
CA VAL A 72 -13.77 -2.81 3.72
C VAL A 72 -13.91 -1.92 4.95
N PHE A 73 -14.33 -0.66 4.80
CA PHE A 73 -14.56 0.24 5.95
C PHE A 73 -16.02 0.24 6.40
N GLY A 74 -16.93 -0.36 5.62
CA GLY A 74 -18.32 -0.59 6.01
C GLY A 74 -18.50 -1.77 6.97
N ASP A 75 -17.54 -2.70 7.00
CA ASP A 75 -17.55 -3.91 7.83
C ASP A 75 -16.16 -4.18 8.41
N THR A 76 -16.04 -4.14 9.74
CA THR A 76 -14.77 -4.33 10.45
C THR A 76 -14.14 -5.70 10.23
N ASP A 77 -14.94 -6.71 9.87
CA ASP A 77 -14.44 -8.06 9.65
C ASP A 77 -13.79 -8.23 8.27
N ARG A 78 -13.98 -7.26 7.37
CA ARG A 78 -13.51 -7.34 5.97
C ARG A 78 -12.16 -6.69 5.72
N LEU A 79 -11.77 -5.73 6.55
CA LEU A 79 -10.44 -5.12 6.46
C LEU A 79 -9.31 -6.16 6.63
N PRO A 80 -9.38 -7.10 7.61
CA PRO A 80 -8.39 -8.17 7.73
C PRO A 80 -8.24 -9.04 6.48
N ASP A 81 -9.32 -9.29 5.74
CA ASP A 81 -9.27 -10.11 4.52
C ASP A 81 -8.50 -9.40 3.40
N LEU A 82 -8.74 -8.08 3.22
CA LEU A 82 -7.97 -7.27 2.28
C LEU A 82 -6.49 -7.18 2.71
N GLU A 83 -6.23 -7.00 4.00
CA GLU A 83 -4.89 -6.98 4.56
C GLU A 83 -4.16 -8.32 4.33
N ALA A 84 -4.85 -9.45 4.49
CA ALA A 84 -4.27 -10.78 4.26
C ALA A 84 -3.83 -11.00 2.81
N ILE A 85 -4.56 -10.43 1.85
CA ILE A 85 -4.21 -10.49 0.41
C ILE A 85 -3.07 -9.50 0.08
N SER A 86 -3.17 -8.27 0.58
CA SER A 86 -2.30 -7.16 0.17
C SER A 86 -0.97 -7.12 0.92
N HIS A 87 -0.94 -7.40 2.23
CA HIS A 87 0.27 -7.30 3.06
C HIS A 87 1.44 -8.16 2.56
N PRO A 88 1.25 -9.44 2.16
CA PRO A 88 2.36 -10.24 1.63
C PRO A 88 2.99 -9.63 0.37
N CYS A 89 2.19 -9.00 -0.49
CA CYS A 89 2.66 -8.38 -1.72
C CYS A 89 3.34 -7.03 -1.44
N ILE A 90 2.79 -6.23 -0.52
CA ILE A 90 3.40 -4.98 -0.05
C ILE A 90 4.77 -5.27 0.58
N ASN A 91 4.85 -6.26 1.48
CA ASN A 91 6.10 -6.63 2.14
C ASN A 91 7.16 -7.08 1.14
N ARG A 92 6.79 -7.88 0.14
CA ARG A 92 7.71 -8.31 -0.92
C ARG A 92 8.28 -7.14 -1.71
N GLU A 93 7.44 -6.16 -2.06
CA GLU A 93 7.89 -4.98 -2.80
C GLU A 93 8.74 -4.05 -1.92
N LEU A 94 8.36 -3.90 -0.64
CA LEU A 94 9.15 -3.17 0.33
C LEU A 94 10.55 -3.78 0.50
N ASP A 95 10.63 -5.10 0.69
CA ASP A 95 11.91 -5.83 0.79
C ASP A 95 12.77 -5.61 -0.45
N ARG A 96 12.18 -5.72 -1.65
CA ARG A 96 12.86 -5.47 -2.93
C ARG A 96 13.46 -4.07 -2.99
N LEU A 97 12.69 -3.05 -2.59
CA LEU A 97 13.14 -1.66 -2.57
C LEU A 97 14.27 -1.44 -1.56
N LEU A 98 14.13 -1.99 -0.35
CA LEU A 98 15.14 -1.88 0.70
C LEU A 98 16.46 -2.55 0.28
N THR A 99 16.41 -3.73 -0.35
CA THR A 99 17.61 -4.38 -0.92
C THR A 99 18.24 -3.50 -2.00
N THR A 100 17.45 -2.98 -2.93
CA THR A 100 17.96 -2.12 -4.02
C THR A 100 18.66 -0.87 -3.48
N ILE A 101 18.08 -0.23 -2.46
CA ILE A 101 18.66 0.96 -1.82
C ILE A 101 19.95 0.60 -1.08
N ALA A 102 19.97 -0.53 -0.38
CA ALA A 102 21.15 -1.00 0.35
C ALA A 102 22.32 -1.33 -0.58
N ASP A 103 22.05 -1.87 -1.77
CA ASP A 103 23.07 -2.20 -2.77
C ASP A 103 23.57 -0.98 -3.55
N SER A 104 22.83 0.13 -3.52
CA SER A 104 23.16 1.38 -4.23
C SER A 104 23.93 2.40 -3.37
N ALA A 105 24.19 2.08 -2.09
CA ALA A 105 24.85 2.94 -1.10
C ALA A 105 26.29 2.51 -0.85
#